data_AF-A0A1B1P6Q9-F1
#
_entry.id   AF-A0A1B1P6Q9-F1
#
_cell.length_a   1.000
_cell.length_b   1.000
_cell.length_c   1.000
_cell.angle_alpha   90.00
_cell.angle_beta   90.00
_cell.angle_gamma   90.00
#
_symmetry.space_group_name_H-M   'P 1'
#
loop_
_entity.id
_entity.type
_entity.pdbx_description
1 polymer ?
#
loop_
_entity_poly.entity_id
_entity_poly.type
_entity_poly.pdbx_seq_one_letter_code
_entity_poly.pdbx_strand_id
1 'polypeptide(L)'
;MALDLVYPRPSVEGDALPFFAEPVAAGFPSPAAGYEANELNLHDYCVRHPAATYFLRVSGDSMRDARIHDGDVLVVDRAEEPRHGSIVIASIDNEFTVKQLQLRPYPCLMPLNPAFPPIRFDPEALQIWGVVTFTVMRHRPCTP
;
A
#
# COMPACT_ATOMS: atom_id res chain seq x y z
N MET A 1 3.16 20.72 -6.13
CA MET A 1 4.12 19.86 -5.39
C MET A 1 4.47 18.70 -6.31
N ALA A 2 5.74 18.48 -6.66
CA ALA A 2 6.13 17.41 -7.57
C ALA A 2 6.43 16.14 -6.75
N LEU A 3 5.79 15.03 -7.07
CA LEU A 3 6.22 13.72 -6.57
C LEU A 3 7.46 13.32 -7.39
N ASP A 4 8.62 13.16 -6.74
CA ASP A 4 9.80 12.65 -7.42
C ASP A 4 9.55 11.21 -7.85
N LEU A 5 9.33 11.02 -9.15
CA LEU A 5 9.09 9.72 -9.74
C LEU A 5 10.42 8.97 -9.84
N VAL A 6 10.63 8.04 -8.91
CA VAL A 6 11.72 7.08 -9.00
C VAL A 6 11.20 5.81 -9.65
N TYR A 7 11.71 5.48 -10.84
CA TYR A 7 11.39 4.22 -11.49
C TYR A 7 12.08 3.06 -10.75
N PRO A 8 11.37 1.97 -10.42
CA PRO A 8 12.02 0.75 -9.98
C PRO A 8 12.94 0.26 -11.12
N ARG A 9 14.08 -0.32 -10.73
CA ARG A 9 14.95 -0.98 -11.72
C ARG A 9 14.15 -2.13 -12.37
N PRO A 10 14.25 -2.34 -13.69
CA PRO A 10 13.65 -3.51 -14.32
C PRO A 10 14.17 -4.76 -13.61
N SER A 11 13.25 -5.65 -13.23
CA SER A 11 13.60 -6.96 -12.67
C SER A 11 14.49 -7.68 -13.67
N VAL A 12 15.68 -8.09 -13.26
CA VAL A 12 16.56 -8.92 -14.09
C VAL A 12 16.09 -10.36 -14.00
N GLU A 13 16.16 -11.11 -15.10
CA GLU A 13 15.94 -12.56 -15.07
C GLU A 13 16.83 -13.18 -13.97
N GLY A 14 16.21 -13.70 -12.90
CA GLY A 14 16.90 -14.20 -11.70
C GLY A 14 16.55 -13.52 -10.37
N ASP A 15 15.66 -12.51 -10.34
CA ASP A 15 15.25 -11.81 -9.10
C ASP A 15 14.20 -12.57 -8.25
N ALA A 16 13.77 -13.76 -8.66
CA ALA A 16 12.81 -14.56 -7.91
C ALA A 16 13.52 -15.22 -6.72
N LEU A 17 12.98 -14.99 -5.51
CA LEU A 17 13.54 -15.55 -4.28
C LEU A 17 12.78 -16.80 -3.88
N PRO A 18 13.42 -17.77 -3.20
CA PRO A 18 12.71 -18.91 -2.66
C PRO A 18 11.63 -18.45 -1.69
N PHE A 19 10.45 -19.01 -1.86
CA PHE A 19 9.25 -18.78 -1.09
C PHE A 19 8.74 -20.10 -0.55
N PHE A 20 8.72 -20.16 0.78
CA PHE A 20 8.14 -21.27 1.51
C PHE A 20 6.64 -21.06 1.53
N ALA A 21 5.89 -21.90 0.80
CA ALA A 21 4.44 -21.82 0.73
C ALA A 21 3.77 -22.19 2.06
N GLU A 22 4.46 -22.97 2.91
CA GLU A 22 4.00 -23.27 4.26
C GLU A 22 4.09 -22.03 5.16
N PRO A 23 3.00 -21.63 5.83
CA PRO A 23 3.01 -20.49 6.71
C PRO A 23 3.92 -20.77 7.93
N VAL A 24 4.89 -19.90 8.16
CA VAL A 24 5.69 -19.93 9.40
C VAL A 24 4.83 -19.39 10.53
N ALA A 25 4.59 -20.21 11.55
CA ALA A 25 3.97 -19.73 12.77
C ALA A 25 4.85 -18.64 13.39
N ALA A 26 4.26 -17.51 13.80
CA ALA A 26 4.96 -16.45 14.53
C ALA A 26 5.40 -16.86 15.96
N GLY A 27 5.51 -18.17 16.24
CA GLY A 27 5.83 -18.80 17.52
C GLY A 27 6.88 -19.91 17.36
N PHE A 28 6.88 -20.91 18.24
CA PHE A 28 7.93 -21.94 18.25
C PHE A 28 7.81 -22.88 17.03
N PRO A 29 8.79 -22.94 16.13
CA PRO A 29 8.70 -23.77 14.93
C PRO A 29 8.91 -25.24 15.29
N SER A 30 8.11 -26.13 14.69
CA SER A 30 8.36 -27.58 14.75
C SER A 30 9.23 -27.97 13.54
N PRO A 31 10.39 -28.61 13.73
CA PRO A 31 11.43 -28.71 12.69
C PRO A 31 11.21 -29.81 11.64
N ALA A 32 10.01 -30.40 11.53
CA ALA A 32 9.75 -31.58 10.71
C ALA A 32 8.76 -31.29 9.57
N ALA A 33 9.23 -30.60 8.52
CA ALA A 33 8.55 -30.57 7.23
C ALA A 33 9.60 -30.59 6.11
N GLY A 34 9.40 -31.46 5.12
CA GLY A 34 10.19 -31.43 3.89
C GLY A 34 9.68 -30.27 3.03
N TYR A 35 10.55 -29.30 2.74
CA TYR A 35 10.15 -28.09 2.05
C TYR A 35 10.26 -28.26 0.54
N GLU A 36 9.15 -28.12 -0.18
CA GLU A 36 9.17 -27.79 -1.61
C GLU A 36 9.27 -26.26 -1.72
N ALA A 37 10.37 -25.77 -2.30
CA ALA A 37 10.59 -24.34 -2.52
C ALA A 37 9.88 -23.92 -3.80
N ASN A 38 8.90 -23.03 -3.69
CA ASN A 38 8.40 -22.28 -4.86
C ASN A 38 9.18 -20.97 -4.96
N GLU A 39 9.20 -20.33 -6.11
CA GLU A 39 9.80 -19.00 -6.26
C GLU A 39 8.70 -17.93 -6.14
N LEU A 40 8.94 -16.85 -5.38
CA LEU A 40 8.07 -15.68 -5.32
C LEU A 40 8.78 -14.46 -5.88
N ASN A 41 8.16 -13.85 -6.88
CA ASN A 41 8.49 -12.51 -7.33
C ASN A 41 7.49 -11.52 -6.72
N LEU A 42 7.98 -10.57 -5.92
CA LEU A 42 7.13 -9.56 -5.28
C LEU A 42 6.49 -8.60 -6.29
N HIS A 43 7.13 -8.36 -7.44
CA HIS A 43 6.53 -7.59 -8.51
C HIS A 43 5.26 -8.30 -9.00
N ASP A 44 5.36 -9.55 -9.39
CA ASP A 44 4.23 -10.31 -9.95
C ASP A 44 3.14 -10.58 -8.91
N TYR A 45 3.52 -10.67 -7.63
CA TYR A 45 2.58 -10.82 -6.52
C TYR A 45 1.78 -9.54 -6.24
N CYS A 46 2.45 -8.39 -6.21
CA CYS A 46 1.83 -7.11 -5.81
C CYS A 46 1.24 -6.32 -6.99
N VAL A 47 1.76 -6.50 -8.20
CA VAL A 47 1.47 -5.67 -9.38
C VAL A 47 0.60 -6.44 -10.36
N ARG A 48 -0.71 -6.16 -10.34
CA ARG A 48 -1.68 -6.76 -11.29
C ARG A 48 -1.65 -6.09 -12.66
N HIS A 49 -1.54 -4.76 -12.68
CA HIS A 49 -1.53 -3.95 -13.90
C HIS A 49 -0.22 -3.15 -13.99
N PRO A 50 0.87 -3.71 -14.56
CA PRO A 50 2.19 -3.07 -14.58
C PRO A 50 2.19 -1.67 -15.21
N ALA A 51 1.39 -1.45 -16.26
CA ALA A 51 1.28 -0.16 -16.93
C ALA A 51 0.50 0.91 -16.12
N ALA A 52 -0.25 0.49 -15.11
CA ALA A 52 -1.13 1.34 -14.31
C ALA A 52 -0.76 1.35 -12.81
N THR A 53 0.31 0.66 -12.43
CA THR A 53 0.75 0.57 -11.03
C THR A 53 1.96 1.45 -10.79
N TYR A 54 1.97 2.15 -9.66
CA TYR A 54 3.09 2.97 -9.21
C TYR A 54 3.25 2.89 -7.70
N PHE A 55 4.42 3.26 -7.21
CA PHE A 55 4.76 3.19 -5.80
C PHE A 55 4.84 4.59 -5.20
N LEU A 56 4.38 4.74 -3.96
CA LEU A 56 4.50 5.99 -3.20
C LEU A 56 5.12 5.73 -1.83
N ARG A 57 5.93 6.67 -1.36
CA ARG A 57 6.38 6.69 0.03
C ARG A 57 5.37 7.46 0.86
N VAL A 58 4.94 6.87 1.97
CA VAL A 58 4.04 7.52 2.92
C VAL A 58 4.81 8.59 3.70
N SER A 59 4.15 9.72 3.90
CA SER A 59 4.57 10.73 4.86
C SER A 59 3.43 11.03 5.84
N GLY A 60 3.73 11.02 7.13
CA GLY A 60 2.78 11.26 8.21
C GLY A 60 2.09 9.99 8.74
N ASP A 61 1.19 10.18 9.70
CA ASP A 61 0.63 9.12 10.55
C ASP A 61 -0.92 9.07 10.54
N SER A 62 -1.56 9.80 9.62
CA SER A 62 -3.03 9.87 9.51
C SER A 62 -3.74 8.54 9.20
N MET A 63 -2.99 7.50 8.88
CA MET A 63 -3.49 6.15 8.53
C MET A 63 -2.96 5.06 9.47
N ARG A 64 -2.55 5.44 10.69
CA ARG A 64 -1.96 4.53 11.69
C ARG A 64 -2.80 3.28 11.97
N ASP A 65 -4.11 3.42 12.12
CA ASP A 65 -5.00 2.30 12.46
C ASP A 65 -5.22 1.38 11.25
N ALA A 66 -4.86 1.84 10.04
CA ALA A 66 -4.72 1.01 8.84
C ALA A 66 -3.37 0.26 8.78
N ARG A 67 -2.52 0.41 9.79
CA ARG A 67 -1.12 -0.05 9.82
C ARG A 67 -0.26 0.54 8.71
N ILE A 68 -0.60 1.75 8.25
CA ILE A 68 0.19 2.52 7.31
C ILE A 68 0.92 3.59 8.09
N HIS A 69 2.24 3.51 8.10
CA HIS A 69 3.11 4.38 8.90
C HIS A 69 3.99 5.25 8.01
N ASP A 70 4.52 6.33 8.60
CA ASP A 70 5.51 7.18 7.96
C ASP A 70 6.69 6.34 7.46
N GLY A 71 7.04 6.53 6.19
CA GLY A 71 8.13 5.79 5.56
C GLY A 71 7.74 4.44 4.95
N ASP A 72 6.49 3.97 5.06
CA ASP A 72 6.03 2.77 4.34
C ASP A 72 5.93 3.03 2.82
N VAL A 73 6.01 1.96 2.02
CA VAL A 73 5.80 2.04 0.57
C VAL A 73 4.43 1.51 0.22
N LEU A 74 3.63 2.30 -0.49
CA LEU A 74 2.33 1.90 -1.01
C LEU A 74 2.47 1.42 -2.45
N VAL A 75 1.79 0.32 -2.77
CA VAL A 75 1.55 -0.13 -4.14
C VAL A 75 0.19 0.40 -4.56
N VAL A 76 0.16 1.25 -5.58
CA VAL A 76 -1.04 1.96 -6.01
C VAL A 76 -1.39 1.56 -7.43
N ASP A 77 -2.61 1.09 -7.65
CA ASP A 77 -3.14 0.71 -8.95
C ASP A 77 -4.16 1.75 -9.44
N ARG A 78 -3.93 2.32 -10.63
CA ARG A 78 -4.84 3.28 -11.28
C ARG A 78 -5.99 2.61 -12.02
N ALA A 79 -5.83 1.34 -12.41
CA ALA A 79 -6.86 0.60 -13.14
C ALA A 79 -7.92 0.02 -12.20
N GLU A 80 -7.62 -0.09 -10.90
CA GLU A 80 -8.56 -0.57 -9.89
C GLU A 80 -9.62 0.50 -9.56
N GLU A 81 -10.90 0.11 -9.62
CA GLU A 81 -12.01 1.00 -9.30
C GLU A 81 -12.09 1.27 -7.78
N PRO A 82 -12.10 2.54 -7.33
CA PRO A 82 -12.21 2.86 -5.91
C PRO A 82 -13.62 2.55 -5.39
N ARG A 83 -13.70 1.74 -4.33
CA ARG A 83 -14.95 1.32 -3.69
C ARG A 83 -15.04 1.91 -2.28
N HIS A 84 -16.23 1.83 -1.70
CA HIS A 84 -16.40 2.20 -0.30
C HIS A 84 -15.49 1.34 0.60
N GLY A 85 -14.68 1.98 1.43
CA GLY A 85 -13.70 1.34 2.31
C GLY A 85 -12.31 1.16 1.69
N SER A 86 -12.15 1.39 0.39
CA SER A 86 -10.85 1.35 -0.28
C SER A 86 -9.92 2.43 0.28
N ILE A 87 -8.64 2.10 0.45
CA ILE A 87 -7.61 3.11 0.70
C ILE A 87 -7.21 3.69 -0.65
N VAL A 88 -7.29 5.01 -0.79
CA VAL A 88 -7.08 5.71 -2.06
C VAL A 88 -6.01 6.77 -1.92
N ILE A 89 -5.31 7.01 -3.02
CA ILE A 89 -4.53 8.22 -3.21
C ILE A 89 -5.48 9.25 -3.83
N ALA A 90 -5.77 10.29 -3.07
CA ALA A 90 -6.62 11.40 -3.50
C ALA A 90 -5.78 12.67 -3.67
N SER A 91 -6.17 13.51 -4.61
CA SER A 91 -5.72 14.90 -4.67
C SER A 91 -6.90 15.82 -4.40
N ILE A 92 -6.72 16.74 -3.45
CA ILE A 92 -7.65 17.82 -3.11
C ILE A 92 -6.83 19.11 -3.16
N ASP A 93 -7.31 20.13 -3.89
CA ASP A 93 -6.61 21.41 -4.05
C ASP A 93 -5.14 21.27 -4.50
N ASN A 94 -4.86 20.27 -5.35
CA ASN A 94 -3.51 19.90 -5.83
C ASN A 94 -2.55 19.36 -4.76
N GLU A 95 -3.05 18.98 -3.58
CA GLU A 95 -2.28 18.28 -2.55
C GLU A 95 -2.67 16.80 -2.51
N PHE A 96 -1.66 15.93 -2.44
CA PHE A 96 -1.87 14.48 -2.38
C PHE A 96 -2.08 14.02 -0.95
N THR A 97 -3.05 13.13 -0.75
CA THR A 97 -3.33 12.52 0.55
C THR A 97 -3.71 11.05 0.40
N VAL A 98 -3.37 10.27 1.43
CA VAL A 98 -3.78 8.86 1.55
C VAL A 98 -4.88 8.77 2.60
N LYS A 99 -6.05 8.31 2.20
CA LYS A 99 -7.23 8.20 3.08
C LYS A 99 -8.09 7.01 2.68
N GLN A 100 -8.96 6.58 3.59
CA GLN A 100 -10.00 5.61 3.25
C GLN A 100 -11.18 6.34 2.60
N LEU A 101 -11.61 5.87 1.44
CA LEU A 101 -12.78 6.41 0.74
C LEU A 101 -14.06 5.93 1.42
N GLN A 102 -14.78 6.85 2.05
CA GLN A 102 -16.12 6.61 2.56
C GLN A 102 -17.13 7.20 1.58
N LEU A 103 -18.11 6.40 1.13
CA LEU A 103 -19.18 6.86 0.23
C LEU A 103 -20.53 6.95 0.95
N ARG A 104 -20.68 6.28 2.10
CA ARG A 104 -21.91 6.19 2.89
C ARG A 104 -21.59 6.42 4.38
N PRO A 105 -22.45 7.12 5.14
CA PRO A 105 -23.73 7.72 4.73
C PRO A 105 -23.58 8.96 3.84
N TYR A 106 -22.39 9.57 3.81
CA TYR A 106 -22.04 10.64 2.89
C TYR A 106 -20.60 10.43 2.38
N PRO A 107 -20.25 10.98 1.19
CA PRO A 107 -18.88 10.94 0.69
C PRO A 107 -17.90 11.74 1.57
N CYS A 108 -16.84 11.10 2.03
CA CYS A 108 -15.72 11.75 2.72
C CYS A 108 -14.45 10.91 2.65
N LEU A 109 -13.31 11.54 2.88
CA LEU A 109 -12.03 10.87 3.05
C LEU A 109 -11.76 10.70 4.53
N MET A 110 -11.78 9.45 4.98
CA MET A 110 -11.61 9.10 6.37
C MET A 110 -10.13 8.87 6.69
N PRO A 111 -9.53 9.63 7.61
CA PRO A 111 -8.27 9.22 8.22
C PRO A 111 -8.53 8.03 9.13
N LEU A 112 -7.67 7.03 9.06
CA LEU A 112 -7.66 5.92 10.02
C LEU A 112 -6.70 6.27 11.16
N ASN A 113 -6.96 7.41 11.81
CA ASN A 113 -6.29 7.88 13.01
C ASN A 113 -7.22 8.89 13.72
N PRO A 114 -7.67 8.62 14.96
CA PRO A 114 -8.60 9.47 15.71
C PRO A 114 -8.12 10.90 15.95
N ALA A 115 -6.82 11.16 15.82
CA ALA A 115 -6.25 12.51 15.95
C ALA A 115 -6.56 13.42 14.76
N PHE A 116 -7.07 12.88 13.65
CA PHE A 116 -7.34 13.62 12.42
C PHE A 116 -8.84 13.64 12.10
N PRO A 117 -9.42 14.78 11.73
CA PRO A 117 -10.83 14.85 11.36
C PRO A 117 -11.09 14.29 9.96
N PRO A 118 -12.31 13.75 9.69
CA PRO A 118 -12.73 13.38 8.34
C PRO A 118 -12.68 14.58 7.39
N ILE A 119 -12.15 14.38 6.19
CA ILE A 119 -12.05 15.42 5.17
C ILE A 119 -13.27 15.31 4.26
N ARG A 120 -14.12 16.35 4.29
CA ARG A 120 -15.21 16.51 3.32
C ARG A 120 -14.66 17.21 2.09
N PHE A 121 -15.17 16.83 0.93
CA PHE A 121 -14.75 17.37 -0.35
C PHE A 121 -15.98 17.58 -1.21
N ASP A 122 -15.91 18.56 -2.10
CA ASP A 122 -16.84 18.65 -3.21
C ASP A 122 -16.46 17.59 -4.26
N PRO A 123 -17.42 16.83 -4.82
CA PRO A 123 -17.12 15.79 -5.80
C PRO A 123 -16.31 16.26 -7.02
N GLU A 124 -16.45 17.54 -7.38
CA GLU A 124 -15.72 18.16 -8.50
C GLU A 124 -14.27 18.52 -8.15
N ALA A 125 -13.95 18.70 -6.86
CA ALA A 125 -12.62 19.04 -6.38
C ALA A 125 -11.76 17.82 -6.02
N LEU A 126 -12.38 16.65 -5.88
CA LEU A 126 -11.68 15.40 -5.56
C LEU A 126 -11.22 14.70 -6.84
N GLN A 127 -9.91 14.48 -6.95
CA GLN A 127 -9.36 13.57 -7.94
C GLN A 127 -8.80 12.32 -7.26
N ILE A 128 -9.34 11.15 -7.58
CA ILE A 128 -8.74 9.88 -7.16
C ILE A 128 -7.69 9.47 -8.19
N TRP A 129 -6.46 9.28 -7.72
CA TRP A 129 -5.34 8.89 -8.56
C TRP A 129 -5.17 7.38 -8.66
N GLY A 130 -5.62 6.63 -7.66
CA GLY A 130 -5.60 5.17 -7.66
C GLY A 130 -5.94 4.57 -6.31
N VAL A 131 -6.05 3.24 -6.28
CA VAL A 131 -6.35 2.44 -5.09
C VAL A 131 -5.07 1.81 -4.58
N VAL A 132 -4.86 1.87 -3.26
CA VAL A 132 -3.76 1.20 -2.59
C VAL A 132 -4.11 -0.28 -2.44
N THR A 133 -3.32 -1.16 -3.05
CA THR A 133 -3.54 -2.62 -3.04
C THR A 133 -2.66 -3.33 -2.02
N PHE A 134 -1.42 -2.85 -1.83
CA PHE A 134 -0.47 -3.39 -0.86
C PHE A 134 0.30 -2.28 -0.14
N THR A 135 0.73 -2.59 1.08
CA THR A 135 1.66 -1.77 1.87
C THR A 135 2.90 -2.60 2.17
N VAL A 136 4.06 -2.11 1.77
CA VAL A 136 5.36 -2.72 2.07
C VAL A 136 5.99 -1.96 3.22
N MET A 137 5.94 -2.57 4.40
CA MET A 137 6.58 -2.08 5.61
C MET A 137 7.98 -2.71 5.76
N ARG A 138 8.98 -1.88 6.03
CA ARG A 138 10.32 -2.35 6.38
C ARG A 138 10.46 -2.43 7.89
N HIS A 139 10.55 -3.64 8.43
CA HIS A 139 10.95 -3.83 9.82
C HIS A 139 12.39 -3.37 10.03
N ARG A 140 12.61 -2.53 11.04
CA ARG A 140 13.97 -2.21 11.50
C ARG A 140 14.39 -3.24 12.55
N PRO A 141 15.67 -3.68 12.54
CA PRO A 141 16.18 -4.44 13.66
C PRO A 141 16.06 -3.61 14.93
N CYS A 142 15.68 -4.26 16.04
CA CYS A 142 15.81 -3.67 17.36
C CYS A 142 17.32 -3.58 17.64
N THR A 143 17.93 -2.43 17.39
CA THR A 143 19.31 -2.19 17.80
C THR A 143 19.34 -2.15 19.33
N PRO A 144 20.22 -2.91 20.01
CA PRO A 144 20.32 -2.90 21.46
C PRO A 144 20.75 -1.54 22.01
#